data_AF-A0A2S9F258-F1
#
_entry.id   AF-A0A2S9F258-F1
#
_cell.length_a   1.000
_cell.length_b   1.000
_cell.length_c   1.000
_cell.angle_alpha   90.00
_cell.angle_beta   90.00
_cell.angle_gamma   90.00
#
_symmetry.space_group_name_H-M   'P 1'
#
loop_
_entity.id
_entity.type
_entity.pdbx_description
1 polymer ?
#
loop_
_entity_poly.entity_id
_entity_poly.type
_entity_poly.pdbx_seq_one_letter_code
_entity_poly.pdbx_strand_id
1 'polypeptide(L)'
;MTFFAHRFSRAGLRLAAVVLLAAGLVTAGADPQAQAFSREGLPIEQLDVPSPSMGRTIRVEFQGGGPHSVLLLDGLRAQDDFNGWDINTAAFEWFYESGVSVIMPVGGQSSFYADWY
;
A
#
# COMPACT_ATOMS: atom_id res chain seq x y z
N MET A 1 65.33 -19.73 8.06
CA MET A 1 64.64 -18.89 7.04
C MET A 1 63.56 -19.76 6.43
N THR A 2 62.27 -19.44 6.32
CA THR A 2 61.41 -18.33 6.74
C THR A 2 60.00 -18.88 6.58
N PHE A 3 59.17 -18.71 7.62
CA PHE A 3 57.73 -18.93 7.57
C PHE A 3 57.06 -17.91 6.63
N PHE A 4 55.79 -18.18 6.25
CA PHE A 4 54.75 -17.19 5.87
C PHE A 4 54.30 -17.19 4.40
N ALA A 5 53.42 -18.12 4.01
CA ALA A 5 52.75 -18.02 2.71
C ALA A 5 51.33 -18.64 2.65
N HIS A 6 50.48 -18.54 3.69
CA HIS A 6 49.07 -19.00 3.56
C HIS A 6 48.01 -18.12 4.25
N ARG A 7 48.38 -16.96 4.81
CA ARG A 7 47.42 -16.13 5.58
C ARG A 7 46.61 -15.13 4.74
N PHE A 8 46.96 -14.94 3.46
CA PHE A 8 46.37 -13.89 2.61
C PHE A 8 45.11 -14.28 1.82
N SER A 9 44.83 -15.57 1.54
CA SER A 9 43.67 -15.93 0.69
C SER A 9 42.33 -15.88 1.42
N ARG A 10 42.31 -16.18 2.73
CA ARG A 10 41.08 -16.24 3.54
C ARG A 10 40.50 -14.86 3.86
N ALA A 11 41.34 -13.83 3.95
CA ALA A 11 40.88 -12.46 4.22
C ALA A 11 40.22 -11.82 2.99
N GLY A 12 40.80 -12.02 1.79
CA GLY A 12 40.22 -11.53 0.54
C GLY A 12 38.88 -12.18 0.20
N LEU A 13 38.73 -13.48 0.46
CA LEU A 13 37.48 -14.20 0.24
C LEU A 13 36.35 -13.73 1.17
N ARG A 14 36.69 -13.37 2.42
CA ARG A 14 35.73 -12.83 3.40
C ARG A 14 35.28 -11.41 3.05
N LEU A 15 36.19 -10.56 2.56
CA LEU A 15 35.81 -9.22 2.08
C LEU A 15 34.90 -9.32 0.84
N ALA A 16 35.22 -10.19 -0.10
CA ALA A 16 34.38 -10.40 -1.29
C ALA A 16 32.96 -10.89 -0.92
N ALA A 17 32.85 -11.81 0.04
CA ALA A 17 31.55 -12.28 0.53
C ALA A 17 30.72 -11.18 1.21
N VAL A 18 31.37 -10.29 1.98
CA VAL A 18 30.68 -9.17 2.64
C VAL A 18 30.21 -8.13 1.62
N VAL A 19 31.02 -7.84 0.60
CA VAL A 19 30.61 -6.90 -0.48
C VAL A 19 29.46 -7.47 -1.30
N LEU A 20 29.47 -8.78 -1.60
CA LEU A 20 28.37 -9.43 -2.32
C LEU A 20 27.08 -9.50 -1.49
N LEU A 21 27.17 -9.76 -0.18
CA LEU A 21 26.00 -9.69 0.72
C LEU A 21 25.44 -8.27 0.82
N ALA A 22 26.32 -7.28 0.98
CA ALA A 22 25.91 -5.88 1.06
C ALA A 22 25.26 -5.40 -0.24
N ALA A 23 25.81 -5.78 -1.41
CA ALA A 23 25.20 -5.49 -2.71
C ALA A 23 23.83 -6.17 -2.87
N GLY A 24 23.66 -7.40 -2.37
CA GLY A 24 22.38 -8.12 -2.38
C GLY A 24 21.32 -7.52 -1.45
N LEU A 25 21.72 -6.84 -0.37
CA LEU A 25 20.78 -6.12 0.51
C LEU A 25 20.27 -4.80 -0.09
N VAL A 26 21.05 -4.14 -0.94
CA VAL A 26 20.63 -2.89 -1.61
C VAL A 26 19.67 -3.16 -2.78
N THR A 27 19.58 -4.40 -3.27
CA THR A 27 18.65 -4.81 -4.33
C THR A 27 17.27 -5.25 -3.82
N ALA A 28 16.92 -4.99 -2.55
CA ALA A 28 15.51 -4.93 -2.16
C ALA A 28 14.89 -3.73 -2.86
N GLY A 29 14.55 -3.90 -4.14
CA GLY A 29 13.91 -2.89 -4.96
C GLY A 29 12.69 -2.36 -4.23
N ALA A 30 12.52 -1.04 -4.25
CA ALA A 30 11.26 -0.43 -3.86
C ALA A 30 10.12 -1.20 -4.55
N ASP A 31 9.05 -1.52 -3.80
CA ASP A 31 7.85 -2.08 -4.41
C ASP A 31 7.48 -1.19 -5.61
N PRO A 32 7.18 -1.76 -6.80
CA PRO A 32 6.77 -0.96 -7.94
C PRO A 32 5.54 -0.14 -7.53
N GLN A 33 5.74 1.16 -7.36
CA GLN A 33 4.68 2.12 -7.07
C GLN A 33 3.91 2.32 -8.38
N ALA A 34 2.90 1.49 -8.61
CA ALA A 34 1.93 1.75 -9.65
C ALA A 34 1.16 3.01 -9.24
N GLN A 35 1.41 4.12 -9.94
CA GLN A 35 0.59 5.31 -9.84
C GLN A 35 -0.64 5.08 -10.72
N ALA A 36 -1.63 4.38 -10.18
CA ALA A 36 -2.83 3.98 -10.91
C ALA A 36 -4.09 4.71 -10.42
N PHE A 37 -3.90 5.79 -9.65
CA PHE A 37 -4.93 6.74 -9.24
C PHE A 37 -5.90 7.06 -10.36
N SER A 38 -7.18 7.15 -9.99
CA SER A 38 -8.23 7.56 -10.89
C SER A 38 -7.94 8.97 -11.45
N ARG A 39 -8.29 9.21 -12.72
CA ARG A 39 -7.94 10.46 -13.41
C ARG A 39 -8.56 11.70 -12.76
N GLU A 40 -7.88 12.84 -12.92
CA GLU A 40 -8.41 14.14 -12.51
C GLU A 40 -9.73 14.48 -13.24
N GLY A 41 -10.67 15.10 -12.51
CA GLY A 41 -11.97 15.53 -13.03
C GLY A 41 -13.14 14.58 -12.79
N LEU A 42 -12.92 13.44 -12.12
CA LEU A 42 -14.00 12.62 -11.59
C LEU A 42 -14.63 13.27 -10.34
N PRO A 43 -15.94 13.12 -10.10
CA PRO A 43 -16.62 13.68 -8.93
C PRO A 43 -16.37 12.82 -7.68
N ILE A 44 -15.08 12.66 -7.33
CA ILE A 44 -14.64 11.92 -6.15
C ILE A 44 -14.62 12.89 -4.96
N GLU A 45 -15.25 12.49 -3.86
CA GLU A 45 -15.33 13.22 -2.61
C GLU A 45 -14.53 12.48 -1.53
N GLN A 46 -13.83 13.25 -0.69
CA GLN A 46 -13.24 12.73 0.55
C GLN A 46 -14.11 13.13 1.73
N LEU A 47 -14.83 12.16 2.26
CA LEU A 47 -15.80 12.34 3.34
C LEU A 47 -15.20 11.99 4.69
N ASP A 48 -15.52 12.79 5.69
CA ASP A 48 -15.16 12.56 7.08
C ASP A 48 -16.41 12.08 7.84
N VAL A 49 -16.52 10.76 8.05
CA VAL A 49 -17.70 10.11 8.62
C VAL A 49 -17.49 9.80 10.11
N PRO A 50 -18.26 10.42 11.02
CA PRO A 50 -18.14 10.12 12.46
C PRO A 50 -18.52 8.66 12.78
N SER A 51 -17.65 7.94 13.51
CA SER A 51 -17.91 6.59 14.02
C SER A 51 -17.98 6.60 15.55
N PRO A 52 -19.20 6.59 16.15
CA PRO A 52 -19.35 6.55 17.60
C PRO A 52 -18.74 5.29 18.25
N SER A 53 -18.84 4.12 17.59
CA SER A 53 -18.29 2.87 18.12
C SER A 53 -16.76 2.88 18.22
N MET A 54 -16.09 3.62 17.32
CA MET A 54 -14.63 3.77 17.34
C MET A 54 -14.16 5.04 18.05
N GLY A 55 -15.08 5.93 18.45
CA GLY A 55 -14.75 7.20 19.09
C GLY A 55 -13.92 8.16 18.21
N ARG A 56 -13.99 8.00 16.88
CA ARG A 56 -13.21 8.80 15.91
C ARG A 56 -13.96 8.95 14.58
N THR A 57 -13.48 9.86 13.76
CA THR A 57 -13.91 9.99 12.36
C THR A 57 -13.16 9.01 11.47
N ILE A 58 -13.86 8.47 10.47
CA ILE A 58 -13.32 7.60 9.44
C ILE A 58 -13.38 8.33 8.10
N ARG A 59 -12.23 8.40 7.43
CA ARG A 59 -12.14 8.93 6.08
C ARG A 59 -12.74 7.91 5.10
N VAL A 60 -13.55 8.38 4.18
CA VAL A 60 -14.17 7.57 3.13
C VAL A 60 -14.04 8.30 1.80
N GLU A 61 -13.50 7.63 0.80
CA GLU A 61 -13.49 8.12 -0.57
C GLU A 61 -14.78 7.66 -1.24
N PHE A 62 -15.49 8.60 -1.87
CA PHE A 62 -16.84 8.39 -2.36
C PHE A 62 -17.00 8.95 -3.76
N GLN A 63 -17.64 8.20 -4.65
CA GLN A 63 -18.13 8.71 -5.92
C GLN A 63 -19.60 8.38 -6.05
N GLY A 64 -20.43 9.42 -6.17
CA GLY A 64 -21.86 9.28 -6.42
C GLY A 64 -22.13 8.79 -7.85
N GLY A 65 -23.01 7.79 -7.98
CA GLY A 65 -23.43 7.26 -9.29
C GLY A 65 -24.85 6.70 -9.33
N GLY A 66 -25.48 6.48 -8.17
CA GLY A 66 -26.86 5.98 -8.07
C GLY A 66 -27.25 5.58 -6.64
N PRO A 67 -28.48 5.06 -6.45
CA PRO A 67 -28.99 4.67 -5.12
C PRO A 67 -28.38 3.38 -4.56
N HIS A 68 -27.68 2.60 -5.39
CA HIS A 68 -26.94 1.40 -4.99
C HIS A 68 -25.44 1.66 -4.99
N SER A 69 -24.68 0.92 -4.20
CA SER A 69 -23.24 1.14 -4.03
C SER A 69 -22.42 -0.13 -4.02
N VAL A 70 -21.17 -0.01 -4.47
CA VAL A 70 -20.12 -1.03 -4.30
C VAL A 70 -19.17 -0.56 -3.19
N LEU A 71 -18.96 -1.43 -2.20
CA LEU A 71 -18.02 -1.21 -1.10
C LEU A 71 -16.70 -1.91 -1.42
N LEU A 72 -15.63 -1.13 -1.59
CA LEU A 72 -14.30 -1.63 -1.95
C LEU A 72 -13.41 -1.58 -0.70
N LEU A 73 -13.30 -2.73 -0.04
CA LEU A 73 -12.50 -2.91 1.17
C LEU A 73 -11.03 -3.07 0.83
N ASP A 74 -10.16 -2.40 1.59
CA ASP A 74 -8.72 -2.46 1.44
C ASP A 74 -8.15 -3.79 2.00
N GLY A 75 -6.87 -4.04 1.75
CA GLY A 75 -6.15 -5.22 2.22
C GLY A 75 -5.61 -5.08 3.64
N LEU A 76 -4.77 -6.04 4.02
CA LEU A 76 -4.13 -6.11 5.34
C LEU A 76 -3.29 -4.86 5.68
N ARG A 77 -2.73 -4.20 4.66
CA ARG A 77 -1.87 -3.02 4.77
C ARG A 77 -2.59 -1.71 4.44
N ALA A 78 -3.89 -1.62 4.79
CA ALA A 78 -4.66 -0.39 4.59
C ALA A 78 -3.93 0.83 5.19
N GLN A 79 -3.82 1.89 4.41
CA GLN A 79 -3.17 3.15 4.80
C GLN A 79 -4.20 4.14 5.33
N ASP A 80 -3.75 5.18 6.05
CA ASP A 80 -4.63 6.17 6.69
C ASP A 80 -4.87 7.41 5.81
N ASP A 81 -4.30 7.47 4.60
CA ASP A 81 -4.43 8.58 3.65
C ASP A 81 -5.39 8.26 2.49
N PHE A 82 -5.17 7.15 1.79
CA PHE A 82 -5.96 6.69 0.63
C PHE A 82 -6.24 5.19 0.71
N ASN A 83 -7.33 4.74 0.11
CA ASN A 83 -7.64 3.31 0.00
C ASN A 83 -6.75 2.67 -1.08
N GLY A 84 -6.26 1.45 -0.81
CA GLY A 84 -5.43 0.67 -1.72
C GLY A 84 -6.02 0.46 -3.12
N TRP A 85 -7.36 0.47 -3.26
CA TRP A 85 -8.02 0.41 -4.56
C TRP A 85 -7.75 1.66 -5.41
N ASP A 86 -7.84 2.87 -4.86
CA ASP A 86 -7.57 4.08 -5.65
C ASP A 86 -6.07 4.23 -5.91
N ILE A 87 -5.21 3.87 -4.95
CA ILE A 87 -3.75 3.92 -5.13
C ILE A 87 -3.32 3.04 -6.33
N ASN A 88 -3.86 1.82 -6.41
CA ASN A 88 -3.35 0.78 -7.30
C ASN A 88 -4.25 0.50 -8.51
N THR A 89 -5.41 1.15 -8.64
CA THR A 89 -6.35 0.92 -9.74
C THR A 89 -7.15 2.17 -10.10
N ALA A 90 -7.65 2.23 -11.34
CA ALA A 90 -8.56 3.28 -11.79
C ALA A 90 -10.03 2.96 -11.44
N ALA A 91 -10.29 2.45 -10.23
CA ALA A 91 -11.61 1.92 -9.87
C ALA A 91 -12.72 2.98 -9.96
N PHE A 92 -12.50 4.22 -9.53
CA PHE A 92 -13.52 5.27 -9.67
C PHE A 92 -13.84 5.57 -11.13
N GLU A 93 -12.84 5.51 -12.01
CA GLU A 93 -13.04 5.70 -13.44
C GLU A 93 -13.85 4.55 -14.06
N TRP A 94 -13.55 3.29 -13.70
CA TRP A 94 -14.28 2.14 -14.24
C TRP A 94 -15.76 2.14 -13.88
N PHE A 95 -16.11 2.68 -12.71
CA PHE A 95 -17.49 2.79 -12.24
C PHE A 95 -18.14 4.15 -12.54
N TYR A 96 -17.43 5.08 -13.18
CA TYR A 96 -18.00 6.37 -13.56
C TYR A 96 -19.16 6.17 -14.55
N GLU A 97 -20.30 6.83 -14.29
CA GLU A 97 -21.55 6.70 -15.06
C GLU A 97 -22.13 5.27 -15.15
N SER A 98 -21.67 4.34 -14.31
CA SER A 98 -22.18 2.96 -14.28
C SER A 98 -23.58 2.80 -13.67
N GLY A 99 -24.10 3.84 -13.03
CA GLY A 99 -25.37 3.81 -12.29
C GLY A 99 -25.25 3.30 -10.85
N VAL A 100 -24.04 3.01 -10.37
CA VAL A 100 -23.76 2.67 -8.97
C VAL A 100 -22.76 3.66 -8.37
N SER A 101 -22.92 3.94 -7.07
CA SER A 101 -21.96 4.71 -6.29
C SER A 101 -20.80 3.82 -5.82
N VAL A 102 -19.63 4.39 -5.60
CA VAL A 102 -18.45 3.66 -5.09
C VAL A 102 -18.06 4.22 -3.73
N ILE A 103 -17.80 3.31 -2.78
CA ILE A 103 -17.42 3.63 -1.41
C ILE A 103 -16.11 2.90 -1.08
N MET A 104 -15.10 3.66 -0.69
CA MET A 104 -13.78 3.16 -0.29
C MET A 104 -13.42 3.71 1.10
N PRO A 105 -13.64 2.94 2.18
CA PRO A 105 -13.19 3.34 3.52
C PRO A 105 -11.67 3.37 3.59
N VAL A 106 -11.11 4.40 4.23
CA VAL A 106 -9.66 4.56 4.42
C VAL A 106 -9.25 4.12 5.82
N GLY A 107 -8.08 3.48 5.91
CA GLY A 107 -7.50 2.98 7.16
C GLY A 107 -8.01 1.60 7.58
N GLY A 108 -7.73 1.25 8.84
CA GLY A 108 -8.12 -0.06 9.39
C GLY A 108 -7.12 -1.17 9.08
N GLN A 109 -5.82 -0.86 9.10
CA GLN A 109 -4.74 -1.82 8.94
C GLN A 109 -4.97 -3.06 9.83
N SER A 110 -4.88 -4.26 9.25
CA SER A 110 -5.08 -5.54 9.94
C SER A 110 -6.43 -5.69 10.67
N SER A 111 -7.46 -4.90 10.34
CA SER A 111 -8.74 -4.94 11.04
C SER A 111 -9.63 -6.13 10.65
N PHE A 112 -9.40 -6.72 9.47
CA PHE A 112 -10.31 -7.69 8.84
C PHE A 112 -11.75 -7.17 8.67
N TYR A 113 -11.96 -5.85 8.80
CA TYR A 113 -13.28 -5.23 8.83
C TYR A 113 -14.28 -5.91 9.78
N ALA A 114 -13.78 -6.34 10.94
CA ALA A 114 -14.56 -6.97 12.00
C ALA A 114 -14.66 -6.06 13.23
N ASP A 115 -15.65 -6.31 14.08
CA ASP A 115 -15.70 -5.78 15.45
C ASP A 115 -14.85 -6.68 16.36
N TRP A 116 -13.92 -6.09 17.11
CA TRP A 116 -12.94 -6.85 17.92
C TRP A 116 -13.31 -6.92 19.41
N TYR A 117 -14.27 -6.10 19.86
CA TYR A 117 -14.69 -5.93 21.25
C TYR A 117 -16.20 -5.65 21.34
#